data_AF-A0A4R2BGH0-F1
#
_entry.id   AF-A0A4R2BGH0-F1
#
_cell.length_a   1.000
_cell.length_b   1.000
_cell.length_c   1.000
_cell.angle_alpha   90.00
_cell.angle_beta   90.00
_cell.angle_gamma   90.00
#
_symmetry.space_group_name_H-M   'P 1'
#
loop_
_entity.id
_entity.type
_entity.pdbx_description
1 polymer ?
#
loop_
_entity_poly.entity_id
_entity_poly.type
_entity_poly.pdbx_seq_one_letter_code
_entity_poly.pdbx_strand_id
1 'polypeptide(L)'
;MKKLIISGVAGAAILGGVLFSLGDKEASVQEKKPVEKIEKVETKKEEVESTPVESEPKEVVKVNHPTERTVSIQGMPWDVYKGTDLIDKVNKAEIVYLFDDWDQLDIKLRQLASDKNDKDWWHTQVMLYQANLQEFYPDKVTFFEKLKEIQNAITAENYEALPSLLDETKKLKNE
;
A
#
# COMPACT_ATOMS: atom_id res chain seq x y z
N MET A 1 -3.67 26.73 36.70
CA MET A 1 -4.46 25.68 37.37
C MET A 1 -4.89 24.66 36.32
N LYS A 2 -4.42 23.41 36.43
CA LYS A 2 -4.80 22.29 35.54
C LYS A 2 -6.14 21.71 36.02
N LYS A 3 -7.08 21.46 35.10
CA LYS A 3 -8.21 20.54 35.35
C LYS A 3 -8.45 19.69 34.10
N LEU A 4 -8.04 18.42 34.22
CA LEU A 4 -8.46 17.30 33.38
C LEU A 4 -9.90 16.94 33.75
N ILE A 5 -10.75 16.69 32.75
CA ILE A 5 -12.00 15.98 32.93
C ILE A 5 -12.00 14.82 31.95
N ILE A 6 -11.69 13.65 32.48
CA ILE A 6 -11.98 12.35 31.88
C ILE A 6 -13.34 11.96 32.44
N SER A 7 -14.31 11.67 31.57
CA SER A 7 -15.54 10.98 31.95
C SER A 7 -15.87 9.98 30.86
N GLY A 8 -15.58 8.72 31.13
CA GLY A 8 -16.06 7.59 30.35
C GLY A 8 -17.50 7.25 30.73
N VAL A 9 -18.20 6.59 29.82
CA VAL A 9 -19.36 5.75 30.14
C VAL A 9 -19.24 4.48 29.31
N ALA A 10 -19.20 3.37 30.05
CA ALA A 10 -19.27 2.00 29.57
C ALA A 10 -20.73 1.54 29.45
N GLY A 11 -20.95 0.50 28.65
CA GLY A 11 -22.18 -0.32 28.65
C GLY A 11 -23.07 -0.05 27.43
N ALA A 12 -23.67 -1.03 26.76
CA ALA A 12 -23.87 -2.43 27.08
C ALA A 12 -24.04 -3.24 25.78
N ALA A 13 -23.55 -4.49 25.79
CA ALA A 13 -23.89 -5.50 24.81
C ALA A 13 -25.38 -5.86 24.91
N ILE A 14 -26.09 -5.85 23.78
CA ILE A 14 -27.39 -6.51 23.67
C ILE A 14 -27.24 -7.72 22.75
N LEU A 15 -27.24 -8.86 23.41
CA LEU A 15 -27.58 -10.18 22.88
C LEU A 15 -29.02 -10.13 22.34
N GLY A 16 -29.18 -10.44 21.05
CA GLY A 16 -30.50 -10.56 20.42
C GLY A 16 -30.38 -11.45 19.18
N GLY A 17 -30.38 -12.76 19.40
CA GLY A 17 -30.29 -13.76 18.35
C GLY A 17 -31.54 -13.81 17.48
N VAL A 18 -31.32 -14.00 16.17
CA VAL A 18 -32.24 -14.70 15.29
C VAL A 18 -31.50 -15.92 14.78
N LEU A 19 -31.93 -17.08 15.28
CA LEU A 19 -31.61 -18.40 14.78
C LEU A 19 -32.35 -18.63 13.46
N PHE A 20 -31.65 -19.00 12.40
CA PHE A 20 -32.11 -20.08 11.53
C PHE A 20 -30.90 -20.83 10.98
N SER A 21 -30.86 -22.11 11.34
CA SER A 21 -29.88 -23.12 10.97
C SER A 21 -30.45 -23.95 9.83
N LEU A 22 -29.61 -24.40 8.89
CA LEU A 22 -29.65 -25.77 8.33
C LEU A 22 -28.51 -25.95 7.31
N GLY A 23 -27.57 -26.82 7.65
CA GLY A 23 -26.43 -27.18 6.83
C GLY A 23 -25.47 -28.11 7.55
N ASP A 24 -26.01 -29.24 8.04
CA ASP A 24 -25.40 -30.55 8.27
C ASP A 24 -24.02 -30.75 8.93
N LYS A 25 -24.06 -31.69 9.87
CA LYS A 25 -23.04 -32.66 10.30
C LYS A 25 -21.98 -32.28 11.35
N GLU A 26 -22.33 -32.76 12.55
CA GLU A 26 -21.56 -33.69 13.38
C GLU A 26 -20.38 -33.18 14.22
N ALA A 27 -20.60 -33.36 15.53
CA ALA A 27 -19.69 -33.92 16.52
C ALA A 27 -18.78 -33.00 17.34
N SER A 28 -19.13 -32.99 18.63
CA SER A 28 -18.24 -33.16 19.79
C SER A 28 -17.80 -31.92 20.56
N VAL A 29 -18.54 -31.72 21.65
CA VAL A 29 -18.19 -31.04 22.89
C VAL A 29 -16.88 -31.59 23.48
N GLN A 30 -15.99 -30.72 23.97
CA GLN A 30 -15.44 -30.84 25.34
C GLN A 30 -14.70 -29.57 25.80
N GLU A 31 -15.17 -29.06 26.95
CA GLU A 31 -14.51 -28.10 27.82
C GLU A 31 -13.17 -28.65 28.36
N LYS A 32 -12.20 -27.76 28.61
CA LYS A 32 -11.46 -27.67 29.88
C LYS A 32 -10.55 -26.41 29.92
N LYS A 33 -10.82 -25.54 30.89
CA LYS A 33 -9.87 -24.55 31.48
C LYS A 33 -8.97 -25.28 32.52
N PRO A 34 -8.11 -24.57 33.31
CA PRO A 34 -6.78 -24.00 33.02
C PRO A 34 -5.75 -24.56 34.06
N VAL A 35 -4.65 -23.82 34.35
CA VAL A 35 -3.69 -23.85 35.50
C VAL A 35 -2.24 -23.97 34.98
N GLU A 36 -1.42 -22.89 35.03
CA GLU A 36 -0.44 -22.53 36.09
C GLU A 36 0.77 -23.52 36.10
N LYS A 37 2.07 -23.21 36.25
CA LYS A 37 2.84 -22.07 36.79
C LYS A 37 4.35 -22.45 36.77
N ILE A 38 5.27 -21.45 36.81
CA ILE A 38 6.70 -21.48 37.22
C ILE A 38 7.66 -22.29 36.29
N GLU A 39 8.87 -21.86 35.90
CA GLU A 39 10.00 -21.52 36.77
C GLU A 39 11.17 -20.84 36.01
N LYS A 40 11.91 -20.02 36.76
CA LYS A 40 13.03 -19.15 36.39
C LYS A 40 14.35 -19.89 36.62
N VAL A 41 15.28 -19.92 35.67
CA VAL A 41 16.71 -20.22 35.95
C VAL A 41 17.64 -19.40 35.05
N GLU A 42 18.63 -18.80 35.68
CA GLU A 42 19.71 -17.96 35.16
C GLU A 42 20.73 -18.68 34.27
N THR A 43 21.20 -17.93 33.27
CA THR A 43 22.58 -17.72 32.81
C THR A 43 23.60 -18.86 32.90
N LYS A 44 24.08 -19.30 31.73
CA LYS A 44 25.45 -19.80 31.55
C LYS A 44 26.02 -19.27 30.24
N LYS A 45 27.17 -18.58 30.33
CA LYS A 45 28.02 -18.16 29.21
C LYS A 45 28.47 -19.39 28.43
N GLU A 46 28.33 -19.33 27.11
CA GLU A 46 29.07 -20.19 26.19
C GLU A 46 29.66 -19.30 25.09
N GLU A 47 30.98 -19.30 25.08
CA GLU A 47 31.88 -18.67 24.14
C GLU A 47 31.80 -19.46 22.82
N VAL A 48 31.33 -18.83 21.74
CA VAL A 48 31.34 -19.42 20.40
C VAL A 48 32.24 -18.58 19.51
N GLU A 49 33.38 -19.20 19.24
CA GLU A 49 34.45 -18.89 18.33
C GLU A 49 33.95 -18.34 16.98
N SER A 50 34.46 -17.15 16.61
CA SER A 50 34.18 -16.46 15.36
C SER A 50 34.69 -17.26 14.16
N THR A 51 33.79 -17.94 13.46
CA THR A 51 34.03 -18.36 12.08
C THR A 51 33.76 -17.15 11.17
N PRO A 52 34.69 -16.77 10.28
CA PRO A 52 34.39 -15.74 9.29
C PRO A 52 33.38 -16.33 8.30
N VAL A 53 32.13 -15.85 8.38
CA VAL A 53 31.12 -16.09 7.36
C VAL A 53 31.63 -15.40 6.10
N GLU A 54 32.18 -16.21 5.19
CA GLU A 54 32.46 -15.82 3.82
C GLU A 54 31.13 -15.35 3.23
N SER A 55 30.99 -14.02 3.15
CA SER A 55 29.83 -13.37 2.57
C SER A 55 29.83 -13.70 1.08
N GLU A 56 29.01 -14.68 0.70
CA GLU A 56 28.67 -14.91 -0.69
C GLU A 56 28.29 -13.56 -1.32
N PRO A 57 28.84 -13.22 -2.50
CA PRO A 57 28.42 -12.01 -3.20
C PRO A 57 26.94 -12.17 -3.49
N LYS A 58 26.09 -11.36 -2.81
CA LYS A 58 24.67 -11.24 -3.13
C LYS A 58 24.58 -11.03 -4.62
N GLU A 59 24.08 -12.04 -5.32
CA GLU A 59 23.76 -11.97 -6.72
C GLU A 59 22.75 -10.83 -6.86
N VAL A 60 23.22 -9.70 -7.39
CA VAL A 60 22.36 -8.55 -7.68
C VAL A 60 21.50 -9.00 -8.85
N VAL A 61 20.34 -9.57 -8.54
CA VAL A 61 19.29 -9.83 -9.52
C VAL A 61 19.01 -8.48 -10.16
N LYS A 62 19.50 -8.28 -11.39
CA LYS A 62 19.18 -7.11 -12.20
C LYS A 62 17.67 -7.16 -12.44
N VAL A 63 16.94 -6.42 -11.64
CA VAL A 63 15.51 -6.18 -11.87
C VAL A 63 15.42 -5.48 -13.22
N ASN A 64 14.88 -6.17 -14.22
CA ASN A 64 14.73 -5.61 -15.55
C ASN A 64 13.55 -4.64 -15.50
N HIS A 65 13.84 -3.34 -15.41
CA HIS A 65 12.82 -2.31 -15.35
C HIS A 65 12.14 -2.15 -16.73
N PRO A 66 10.83 -1.88 -16.79
CA PRO A 66 10.17 -1.55 -18.05
C PRO A 66 10.70 -0.21 -18.58
N THR A 67 11.47 -0.26 -19.66
CA THR A 67 12.02 0.94 -20.34
C THR A 67 11.19 1.36 -21.54
N GLU A 68 10.34 0.47 -22.05
CA GLU A 68 9.50 0.70 -23.23
C GLU A 68 8.09 0.16 -23.00
N ARG A 69 7.10 0.77 -23.64
CA ARG A 69 5.72 0.29 -23.57
C ARG A 69 5.55 -0.94 -24.45
N THR A 70 4.77 -1.92 -23.96
CA THR A 70 4.45 -3.16 -24.70
C THR A 70 3.61 -2.92 -25.95
N VAL A 71 2.85 -1.82 -26.00
CA VAL A 71 2.04 -1.41 -27.15
C VAL A 71 2.30 0.07 -27.48
N SER A 72 2.43 0.37 -28.78
CA SER A 72 2.53 1.75 -29.27
C SER A 72 1.17 2.43 -29.17
N ILE A 73 1.09 3.46 -28.34
CA ILE A 73 -0.10 4.29 -28.15
C ILE A 73 0.23 5.75 -28.47
N GLN A 74 -0.70 6.47 -29.09
CA GLN A 74 -0.56 7.92 -29.28
C GLN A 74 -0.97 8.65 -28.00
N GLY A 75 0.01 9.01 -27.17
CA GLY A 75 -0.21 9.72 -25.90
C GLY A 75 0.05 8.85 -24.68
N MET A 76 -0.48 9.28 -23.52
CA MET A 76 -0.38 8.52 -22.28
C MET A 76 -1.50 7.48 -22.19
N PRO A 77 -1.32 6.39 -21.41
CA PRO A 77 -2.35 5.37 -21.25
C PRO A 77 -3.74 5.92 -20.90
N TRP A 78 -3.78 6.94 -20.04
CA TRP A 78 -5.00 7.59 -19.57
C TRP A 78 -5.62 8.58 -20.57
N ASP A 79 -4.90 8.98 -21.62
CA ASP A 79 -5.46 9.78 -22.72
C ASP A 79 -6.25 8.90 -23.69
N VAL A 80 -5.89 7.62 -23.79
CA VAL A 80 -6.43 6.66 -24.77
C VAL A 80 -7.50 5.76 -24.15
N TYR A 81 -7.29 5.30 -22.92
CA TYR A 81 -8.15 4.34 -22.24
C TYR A 81 -8.72 4.94 -20.96
N LYS A 82 -9.97 4.59 -20.62
CA LYS A 82 -10.68 5.13 -19.45
C LYS A 82 -11.27 4.02 -18.59
N GLY A 83 -11.35 4.27 -17.29
CA GLY A 83 -12.06 3.41 -16.34
C GLY A 83 -11.56 1.97 -16.35
N THR A 84 -12.49 1.03 -16.46
CA THR A 84 -12.22 -0.41 -16.37
C THR A 84 -11.36 -0.94 -17.52
N ASP A 85 -11.43 -0.34 -18.71
CA ASP A 85 -10.64 -0.79 -19.87
C ASP A 85 -9.14 -0.59 -19.64
N LEU A 86 -8.74 0.54 -19.03
CA LEU A 86 -7.35 0.78 -18.67
C LEU A 86 -6.87 -0.22 -17.59
N ILE A 87 -7.70 -0.49 -16.58
CA ILE A 87 -7.39 -1.47 -15.53
C ILE A 87 -7.16 -2.85 -16.16
N ASP A 88 -8.06 -3.29 -17.03
CA ASP A 88 -7.96 -4.59 -17.70
C ASP A 88 -6.69 -4.71 -18.56
N LYS A 89 -6.32 -3.63 -19.25
CA LYS A 89 -5.11 -3.59 -20.09
C LYS A 89 -3.82 -3.63 -19.28
N VAL A 90 -3.78 -2.92 -18.15
CA VAL A 90 -2.65 -2.98 -17.21
C VAL A 90 -2.53 -4.39 -16.61
N ASN A 91 -3.64 -4.99 -16.17
CA ASN A 91 -3.64 -6.34 -15.62
C ASN A 91 -3.21 -7.43 -16.62
N LYS A 92 -3.49 -7.22 -17.91
CA LYS A 92 -3.05 -8.12 -19.01
C LYS A 92 -1.64 -7.79 -19.53
N ALA A 93 -0.95 -6.81 -18.95
CA ALA A 93 0.33 -6.28 -19.43
C ALA A 93 0.30 -5.78 -20.90
N GLU A 94 -0.89 -5.49 -21.44
CA GLU A 94 -1.07 -4.84 -22.75
C GLU A 94 -0.63 -3.36 -22.70
N ILE A 95 -0.69 -2.77 -21.50
CA ILE A 95 -0.16 -1.45 -21.21
C ILE A 95 0.71 -1.56 -19.98
N VAL A 96 1.86 -0.92 -20.04
CA VAL A 96 2.74 -0.71 -18.90
C VAL A 96 2.94 0.79 -18.71
N TYR A 97 2.96 1.22 -17.45
CA TYR A 97 3.48 2.52 -17.08
C TYR A 97 5.01 2.47 -17.13
N LEU A 98 5.61 3.58 -17.50
CA LEU A 98 7.05 3.79 -17.37
C LEU A 98 7.32 4.66 -16.16
N PHE A 99 8.47 4.52 -15.51
CA PHE A 99 8.82 5.33 -14.34
C PHE A 99 8.90 6.84 -14.63
N ASP A 100 9.13 7.23 -15.88
CA ASP A 100 9.12 8.62 -16.30
C ASP A 100 7.72 9.17 -16.61
N ASP A 101 6.70 8.31 -16.66
CA ASP A 101 5.30 8.74 -16.81
C ASP A 101 4.83 9.57 -15.60
N TRP A 102 5.55 9.48 -14.48
CA TRP A 102 5.33 10.35 -13.33
C TRP A 102 5.34 11.83 -13.69
N ASP A 103 6.22 12.29 -14.58
CA ASP A 103 6.35 13.72 -14.86
C ASP A 103 5.07 14.29 -15.50
N GLN A 104 4.41 13.47 -16.33
CA GLN A 104 3.10 13.82 -16.90
C GLN A 104 1.97 13.65 -15.89
N LEU A 105 2.05 12.62 -15.03
CA LEU A 105 1.07 12.39 -13.97
C LEU A 105 1.07 13.53 -12.94
N ASP A 106 2.25 14.02 -12.52
CA ASP A 106 2.42 15.18 -11.62
C ASP A 106 1.70 16.42 -12.17
N ILE A 107 1.87 16.71 -13.47
CA ILE A 107 1.19 17.84 -14.13
C ILE A 107 -0.33 17.69 -14.02
N LYS A 108 -0.87 16.50 -14.30
CA LYS A 108 -2.31 16.23 -14.23
C LYS A 108 -2.85 16.32 -12.82
N LEU A 109 -2.12 15.84 -11.83
CA LEU A 109 -2.51 15.92 -10.42
C LEU A 109 -2.45 17.36 -9.88
N ARG A 110 -1.53 18.20 -10.37
CA ARG A 110 -1.52 19.64 -10.06
C ARG A 110 -2.69 20.38 -10.71
N GLN A 111 -3.05 19.99 -11.93
CA GLN A 111 -4.26 20.48 -12.60
C GLN A 111 -5.51 20.10 -11.78
N LEU A 112 -5.61 18.86 -11.33
CA LEU A 112 -6.69 18.37 -10.48
C LEU A 112 -6.83 19.16 -9.15
N ALA A 113 -5.70 19.55 -8.55
CA ALA A 113 -5.71 20.37 -7.34
C ALA A 113 -6.27 21.79 -7.58
N SER A 114 -6.13 22.30 -8.81
CA SER A 114 -6.49 23.67 -9.20
C SER A 114 -7.88 23.76 -9.85
N ASP A 115 -8.21 22.78 -10.70
CA ASP A 115 -9.46 22.66 -11.44
C ASP A 115 -10.16 21.38 -11.01
N LYS A 116 -11.27 21.57 -10.29
CA LYS A 116 -12.01 20.50 -9.60
C LYS A 116 -12.88 19.66 -10.54
N ASN A 117 -12.75 19.82 -11.86
CA ASN A 117 -13.48 19.07 -12.86
C ASN A 117 -12.78 17.73 -13.13
N ASP A 118 -13.54 16.63 -13.15
CA ASP A 118 -13.08 15.26 -13.42
C ASP A 118 -12.14 14.65 -12.36
N LYS A 119 -12.67 14.51 -11.13
CA LYS A 119 -11.93 14.06 -9.95
C LYS A 119 -11.94 12.57 -9.66
N ASP A 120 -12.97 11.88 -10.13
CA ASP A 120 -13.36 10.61 -9.51
C ASP A 120 -12.43 9.45 -9.88
N TRP A 121 -11.56 9.59 -10.88
CA TRP A 121 -10.76 8.47 -11.39
C TRP A 121 -9.24 8.67 -11.32
N TRP A 122 -8.74 9.86 -10.93
CA TRP A 122 -7.30 10.10 -10.84
C TRP A 122 -6.62 9.30 -9.74
N HIS A 123 -7.33 8.96 -8.65
CA HIS A 123 -6.82 8.05 -7.63
C HIS A 123 -6.49 6.67 -8.22
N THR A 124 -7.29 6.20 -9.19
CA THR A 124 -7.07 4.94 -9.89
C THR A 124 -5.79 5.01 -10.74
N GLN A 125 -5.50 6.15 -11.36
CA GLN A 125 -4.26 6.33 -12.14
C GLN A 125 -3.01 6.22 -11.27
N VAL A 126 -3.04 6.86 -10.10
CA VAL A 126 -1.93 6.78 -9.13
C VAL A 126 -1.75 5.34 -8.63
N MET A 127 -2.85 4.66 -8.32
CA MET A 127 -2.83 3.25 -7.90
C MET A 127 -2.25 2.33 -8.97
N LEU A 128 -2.70 2.45 -10.22
CA LEU A 128 -2.21 1.61 -11.33
C LEU A 128 -0.73 1.86 -11.62
N TYR A 129 -0.31 3.13 -11.63
CA TYR A 129 1.09 3.52 -11.78
C TYR A 129 1.96 2.89 -10.68
N GLN A 130 1.54 2.99 -9.42
CA GLN A 130 2.24 2.37 -8.29
C GLN A 130 2.30 0.85 -8.43
N ALA A 131 1.16 0.18 -8.64
CA ALA A 131 1.08 -1.27 -8.69
C ALA A 131 1.92 -1.85 -9.84
N ASN A 132 1.97 -1.17 -10.99
CA ASN A 132 2.71 -1.62 -12.14
C ASN A 132 4.24 -1.44 -12.00
N LEU A 133 4.70 -0.52 -11.14
CA LEU A 133 6.12 -0.17 -11.05
C LEU A 133 6.80 -0.62 -9.74
N GLN A 134 6.07 -0.75 -8.62
CA GLN A 134 6.69 -0.95 -7.30
C GLN A 134 7.59 -2.19 -7.21
N GLU A 135 7.23 -3.28 -7.88
CA GLU A 135 8.02 -4.52 -7.88
C GLU A 135 9.33 -4.36 -8.65
N PHE A 136 9.36 -3.44 -9.61
CA PHE A 136 10.55 -3.16 -10.41
C PHE A 136 11.52 -2.21 -9.72
N TYR A 137 11.09 -1.40 -8.76
CA TYR A 137 11.93 -0.36 -8.12
C TYR A 137 11.94 -0.53 -6.58
N PRO A 138 12.55 -1.61 -6.06
CA PRO A 138 12.53 -1.91 -4.62
C PRO A 138 13.31 -0.91 -3.76
N ASP A 139 14.16 -0.09 -4.36
CA ASP A 139 14.89 1.01 -3.72
C ASP A 139 14.03 2.28 -3.54
N LYS A 140 12.89 2.38 -4.26
CA LYS A 140 12.00 3.56 -4.27
C LYS A 140 10.81 3.42 -3.32
N VAL A 141 10.97 2.69 -2.21
CA VAL A 141 9.87 2.41 -1.25
C VAL A 141 9.17 3.68 -0.78
N THR A 142 9.93 4.67 -0.34
CA THR A 142 9.41 5.95 0.17
C THR A 142 8.65 6.74 -0.90
N PHE A 143 9.10 6.69 -2.15
CA PHE A 143 8.38 7.27 -3.29
C PHE A 143 7.00 6.60 -3.47
N PHE A 144 6.94 5.27 -3.48
CA PHE A 144 5.65 4.55 -3.63
C PHE A 144 4.72 4.70 -2.42
N GLU A 145 5.26 4.81 -1.19
CA GLU A 145 4.47 5.16 -0.02
C GLU A 145 3.82 6.54 -0.17
N LYS A 146 4.55 7.50 -0.76
CA LYS A 146 4.02 8.84 -1.01
C LYS A 146 2.93 8.87 -2.07
N LEU A 147 3.04 8.02 -3.09
CA LEU A 147 1.94 7.82 -4.06
C LEU A 147 0.67 7.32 -3.38
N LYS A 148 0.78 6.45 -2.37
CA LYS A 148 -0.37 6.00 -1.59
C LYS A 148 -1.01 7.13 -0.77
N GLU A 149 -0.20 8.04 -0.21
CA GLU A 149 -0.72 9.25 0.43
C GLU A 149 -1.49 10.14 -0.55
N ILE A 150 -0.95 10.33 -1.76
CA ILE A 150 -1.63 11.06 -2.85
C ILE A 150 -2.95 10.38 -3.21
N GLN A 151 -2.96 9.06 -3.41
CA GLN A 151 -4.17 8.28 -3.70
C GLN A 151 -5.24 8.51 -2.62
N ASN A 152 -4.84 8.43 -1.35
CA ASN A 152 -5.75 8.65 -0.22
C ASN A 152 -6.28 10.08 -0.19
N ALA A 153 -5.44 11.08 -0.48
CA ALA A 153 -5.87 12.48 -0.54
C ALA A 153 -6.90 12.71 -1.66
N ILE A 154 -6.71 12.13 -2.85
CA ILE A 154 -7.68 12.22 -3.96
C ILE A 154 -8.99 11.53 -3.57
N THR A 155 -8.91 10.32 -2.99
CA THR A 155 -10.09 9.52 -2.58
C THR A 155 -10.90 10.21 -1.49
N ALA A 156 -10.23 10.89 -0.55
CA ALA A 156 -10.85 11.66 0.52
C ALA A 156 -11.22 13.09 0.10
N GLU A 157 -11.10 13.43 -1.19
CA GLU A 157 -11.34 14.77 -1.74
C GLU A 157 -10.50 15.89 -1.08
N ASN A 158 -9.38 15.55 -0.45
CA ASN A 158 -8.46 16.47 0.20
C ASN A 158 -7.46 17.09 -0.81
N TYR A 159 -7.98 17.83 -1.78
CA TYR A 159 -7.18 18.44 -2.86
C TYR A 159 -6.24 19.54 -2.37
N GLU A 160 -6.50 20.13 -1.19
CA GLU A 160 -5.64 21.17 -0.60
C GLU A 160 -4.27 20.60 -0.18
N ALA A 161 -4.21 19.31 0.19
CA ALA A 161 -2.97 18.64 0.55
C ALA A 161 -2.13 18.22 -0.67
N LEU A 162 -2.75 18.08 -1.86
CA LEU A 162 -2.07 17.53 -3.04
C LEU A 162 -0.80 18.29 -3.44
N PRO A 163 -0.76 19.64 -3.50
CA PRO A 163 0.45 20.34 -3.90
C PRO A 163 1.69 19.99 -3.06
N SER A 164 1.54 19.95 -1.72
CA SER A 164 2.65 19.58 -0.82
C SER A 164 3.09 18.14 -1.03
N LEU A 165 2.12 17.21 -1.14
CA LEU A 165 2.40 15.80 -1.38
C LEU A 165 3.13 15.58 -2.71
N LEU A 166 2.73 16.30 -3.76
CA LEU A 166 3.36 16.22 -5.09
C LEU A 166 4.79 16.77 -5.07
N ASP A 167 5.05 17.86 -4.34
CA ASP A 167 6.40 18.41 -4.18
C ASP A 167 7.33 17.47 -3.42
N GLU A 168 6.83 16.82 -2.35
CA GLU A 168 7.57 15.81 -1.60
C GLU A 168 7.85 14.57 -2.46
N THR A 169 6.83 14.07 -3.18
CA THR A 169 6.97 12.91 -4.07
C THR A 169 7.98 13.16 -5.18
N LYS A 170 7.98 14.36 -5.77
CA LYS A 170 8.93 14.74 -6.82
C LYS A 170 10.38 14.75 -6.34
N LYS A 171 10.64 15.11 -5.07
CA LYS A 171 11.99 15.00 -4.49
C LYS A 171 12.40 13.53 -4.39
N LEU A 172 11.53 12.70 -3.82
CA LEU A 172 11.76 11.27 -3.64
C LEU A 172 11.97 10.51 -4.95
N LYS A 173 11.35 10.92 -6.08
CA LYS A 173 11.64 10.30 -7.39
C LYS A 173 13.13 10.37 -7.74
N ASN A 174 13.76 11.51 -7.43
CA ASN A 174 15.12 11.84 -7.85
C ASN A 174 16.19 11.44 -6.84
N GLU A 175 15.81 10.95 -5.66
CA GLU A 175 16.71 10.39 -4.63
C GLU A 175 16.96 8.92 -4.89
#